data_AF-A0A3C0A6D9-F1
#
_entry.id   AF-A0A3C0A6D9-F1
#
_cell.length_a   1.000
_cell.length_b   1.000
_cell.length_c   1.000
_cell.angle_alpha   90.00
_cell.angle_beta   90.00
_cell.angle_gamma   90.00
#
_symmetry.space_group_name_H-M   'P 1'
#
loop_
_entity.id
_entity.type
_entity.pdbx_description
1 polymer ?
#
loop_
_entity_poly.entity_id
_entity_poly.type
_entity_poly.pdbx_seq_one_letter_code
_entity_poly.pdbx_strand_id
1 'polypeptide(L)'
;MKKSSLKIIIIMLVTLGVSSCKDAAKQSETSAPKLALTPAQEAVAYTVKTDLSTIGWLGSKPVGTHTGTINVKNGVFYLQGTAIESGKFLIDMNTITVTDLDQNSGKESLESHLKGTVEGKEGDFFNVLKYPTATFV
;
A
#
# COMPACT_ATOMS: atom_id res chain seq x y z
N MET A 1 -29.77 67.96 -0.44
CA MET A 1 -30.99 68.09 0.38
C MET A 1 -31.72 66.75 0.36
N LYS A 2 -32.17 66.31 1.55
CA LYS A 2 -33.03 65.17 1.92
C LYS A 2 -33.83 64.56 0.74
N LYS A 3 -33.93 63.23 0.62
CA LYS A 3 -34.82 62.41 1.47
C LYS A 3 -34.34 60.96 1.56
N SER A 4 -34.17 60.51 2.81
CA SER A 4 -34.17 59.11 3.22
C SER A 4 -35.57 58.74 3.70
N SER A 5 -36.04 57.57 3.28
CA SER A 5 -37.12 56.81 3.91
C SER A 5 -37.27 55.48 3.14
N LEU A 6 -37.50 54.29 3.69
CA LEU A 6 -37.71 53.81 5.06
C LEU A 6 -38.16 52.34 4.91
N LYS A 7 -37.52 51.37 5.61
CA LYS A 7 -37.99 50.00 5.93
C LYS A 7 -38.13 49.04 4.72
N ILE A 8 -37.53 47.85 4.72
CA ILE A 8 -38.01 46.66 5.44
C ILE A 8 -36.83 45.76 5.80
N ILE A 9 -36.71 45.48 7.09
CA ILE A 9 -35.97 44.34 7.65
C ILE A 9 -36.87 43.12 7.48
N ILE A 10 -36.41 42.10 6.76
CA ILE A 10 -36.80 40.72 7.02
C ILE A 10 -35.54 39.86 6.90
N ILE A 11 -35.11 39.44 8.08
CA ILE A 11 -34.20 38.34 8.33
C ILE A 11 -34.93 37.06 7.91
N MET A 12 -34.33 36.29 7.01
CA MET A 12 -34.54 34.85 6.98
C MET A 12 -33.23 34.16 6.56
N LEU A 13 -32.61 33.52 7.56
CA LEU A 13 -31.65 32.44 7.44
C LEU A 13 -32.05 31.47 6.34
N VAL A 14 -31.08 31.01 5.54
CA VAL A 14 -30.70 29.58 5.43
C VAL A 14 -29.33 29.54 4.75
N THR A 15 -28.26 29.51 5.55
CA THR A 15 -26.94 29.06 5.12
C THR A 15 -26.92 27.53 5.17
N LEU A 16 -27.25 26.86 4.07
CA LEU A 16 -26.98 25.44 3.91
C LEU A 16 -25.52 25.29 3.45
N GLY A 17 -24.62 25.22 4.42
CA GLY A 17 -23.30 24.64 4.20
C GLY A 17 -23.48 23.15 3.89
N VAL A 18 -23.17 22.74 2.67
CA VAL A 18 -23.05 21.32 2.32
C VAL A 18 -21.74 20.80 2.91
N SER A 19 -21.76 20.46 4.20
CA SER A 19 -20.75 19.58 4.78
C SER A 19 -20.91 18.22 4.13
N SER A 20 -20.11 17.98 3.09
CA SER A 20 -19.88 16.63 2.56
C SER A 20 -19.12 15.84 3.62
N CYS A 21 -19.86 15.25 4.56
CA CYS A 21 -19.40 14.07 5.28
C CYS A 21 -19.40 12.92 4.27
N LYS A 22 -18.33 12.82 3.50
CA LYS A 22 -17.93 11.59 2.85
C LYS A 22 -16.76 11.09 3.68
N ASP A 23 -16.98 9.99 4.38
CA ASP A 23 -16.02 9.37 5.28
C ASP A 23 -14.61 9.48 4.73
N ALA A 24 -13.79 10.22 5.47
CA ALA A 24 -12.38 10.36 5.19
C ALA A 24 -11.80 8.95 5.14
N ALA A 25 -11.43 8.52 3.92
CA ALA A 25 -10.43 7.49 3.77
C ALA A 25 -9.31 7.87 4.72
N LYS A 26 -9.02 7.01 5.70
CA LYS A 26 -7.85 7.13 6.56
C LYS A 26 -6.66 7.22 5.62
N GLN A 27 -6.26 8.45 5.35
CA GLN A 27 -5.04 8.78 4.67
C GLN A 27 -3.96 8.28 5.62
N SER A 28 -3.32 7.17 5.25
CA SER A 28 -2.08 6.75 5.89
C SER A 28 -1.16 7.95 5.80
N GLU A 29 -0.85 8.53 6.95
CA GLU A 29 0.26 9.45 7.13
C GLU A 29 1.52 8.71 6.68
N THR A 30 1.87 8.81 5.39
CA THR A 30 3.20 8.43 4.91
C THR A 30 4.14 9.50 5.44
N SER A 31 4.51 9.34 6.71
CA SER A 31 5.65 10.03 7.30
C SER A 31 6.83 9.87 6.34
N ALA A 32 7.55 10.97 6.10
CA ALA A 32 8.74 11.01 5.26
C ALA A 32 9.64 9.77 5.49
N PRO A 33 10.33 9.25 4.45
CA PRO A 33 11.18 8.08 4.60
C PRO A 33 12.18 8.34 5.71
N LYS A 34 12.03 7.63 6.82
CA LYS A 34 13.02 7.62 7.89
C LYS A 34 14.23 6.96 7.27
N LEU A 35 15.23 7.79 6.93
CA LEU A 35 16.54 7.36 6.45
C LEU A 35 16.98 6.16 7.30
N ALA A 36 17.35 5.07 6.61
CA ALA A 36 17.71 3.77 7.18
C ALA A 36 18.39 3.92 8.54
N LEU A 37 17.67 3.54 9.59
CA LEU A 37 18.17 3.66 10.95
C LEU A 37 19.26 2.61 11.16
N THR A 38 20.47 3.08 11.43
CA THR A 38 21.47 2.25 12.10
C THR A 38 20.88 1.80 13.44
N PRO A 39 20.81 0.50 13.72
CA PRO A 39 20.23 -0.02 14.97
C PRO A 39 20.95 0.56 16.18
N ALA A 40 20.21 0.80 17.28
CA ALA A 40 20.79 1.15 18.56
C ALA A 40 21.80 0.10 19.01
N GLN A 41 22.77 0.51 19.83
CA GLN A 41 23.89 -0.35 20.26
C GLN A 41 23.44 -1.60 21.07
N GLU A 42 22.20 -1.60 21.57
CA GLU A 42 21.60 -2.71 22.32
C GLU A 42 20.65 -3.59 21.48
N ALA A 43 20.47 -3.27 20.21
CA ALA A 43 19.51 -3.95 19.36
C ALA A 43 20.03 -5.32 18.90
N VAL A 44 19.22 -6.37 19.08
CA VAL A 44 19.56 -7.73 18.66
C VAL A 44 19.06 -7.97 17.24
N ALA A 45 19.95 -8.42 16.36
CA ALA A 45 19.65 -8.72 14.97
C ALA A 45 19.04 -10.12 14.79
N TYR A 46 17.96 -10.21 14.03
CA TYR A 46 17.31 -11.45 13.62
C TYR A 46 17.28 -11.53 12.09
N THR A 47 17.86 -12.60 11.55
CA THR A 47 17.85 -12.88 10.10
C THR A 47 16.62 -13.71 9.75
N VAL A 48 15.93 -13.32 8.68
CA VAL A 48 14.76 -14.04 8.16
C VAL A 48 15.19 -15.39 7.60
N LYS A 49 14.53 -16.47 8.03
CA LYS A 49 14.62 -17.79 7.39
C LYS A 49 13.72 -17.81 6.16
N THR A 50 14.29 -17.53 5.00
CA THR A 50 13.53 -17.28 3.75
C THR A 50 12.79 -18.52 3.23
N ASP A 51 13.29 -19.71 3.55
CA ASP A 51 12.65 -21.00 3.29
C ASP A 51 11.40 -21.25 4.14
N LEU A 52 11.31 -20.60 5.30
CA LEU A 52 10.18 -20.70 6.24
C LEU A 52 9.31 -19.44 6.27
N SER A 53 9.58 -18.46 5.41
CA SER A 53 8.92 -17.15 5.43
C SER A 53 8.33 -16.81 4.08
N THR A 54 7.12 -16.29 4.08
CA THR A 54 6.40 -15.91 2.86
C THR A 54 5.60 -14.64 3.12
N ILE A 55 5.51 -13.77 2.11
CA ILE A 55 4.63 -12.61 2.15
C ILE A 55 3.32 -13.01 1.50
N GLY A 56 2.22 -12.95 2.25
CA GLY A 56 0.86 -13.09 1.70
C GLY A 56 0.35 -11.75 1.17
N TRP A 57 -0.42 -11.79 0.08
CA TRP A 57 -1.13 -10.64 -0.45
C TRP A 57 -2.62 -10.95 -0.67
N LEU A 58 -3.44 -9.90 -0.58
CA LEU A 58 -4.85 -9.90 -0.92
C LEU A 58 -5.13 -8.67 -1.78
N GLY A 59 -5.69 -8.89 -2.98
CA GLY A 59 -6.09 -7.83 -3.90
C GLY A 59 -7.58 -7.89 -4.18
N SER A 60 -8.28 -6.76 -4.10
CA SER A 60 -9.74 -6.70 -4.25
C SER A 60 -10.18 -5.73 -5.34
N LYS A 61 -11.23 -6.11 -6.08
CA LYS A 61 -12.04 -5.26 -6.96
C LYS A 61 -13.51 -5.35 -6.52
N PRO A 62 -14.42 -4.44 -6.95
CA PRO A 62 -15.81 -4.46 -6.51
C PRO A 62 -16.53 -5.81 -6.69
N VAL A 63 -16.11 -6.61 -7.67
CA VAL A 63 -16.74 -7.90 -8.01
C VAL A 63 -15.98 -9.13 -7.47
N GLY A 64 -14.91 -8.97 -6.71
CA GLY A 64 -14.16 -10.12 -6.20
C GLY A 64 -12.80 -9.80 -5.57
N THR A 65 -12.19 -10.82 -5.00
CA THR A 65 -10.89 -10.75 -4.33
C THR A 65 -10.01 -11.90 -4.84
N HIS A 66 -8.70 -11.66 -4.88
CA HIS A 66 -7.69 -12.68 -5.13
C HIS A 66 -6.64 -12.67 -4.03
N THR A 67 -6.00 -13.81 -3.82
CA THR A 67 -4.91 -13.97 -2.85
C THR A 67 -3.69 -14.55 -3.50
N GLY A 68 -2.55 -14.38 -2.86
CA GLY A 68 -1.35 -15.02 -3.31
C GLY A 68 -0.16 -14.78 -2.42
N THR A 69 1.01 -15.14 -2.92
CA THR A 69 2.26 -15.07 -2.18
C THR A 69 3.40 -14.42 -2.97
N ILE A 70 4.39 -13.91 -2.26
CA ILE A 70 5.68 -13.44 -2.77
C ILE A 70 6.78 -13.92 -1.81
N ASN A 71 7.91 -14.36 -2.35
CA ASN A 71 9.04 -14.82 -1.55
C ASN A 71 9.88 -13.64 -1.03
N VAL A 72 10.35 -13.79 0.21
CA VAL A 72 11.39 -12.91 0.75
C VAL A 72 12.73 -13.39 0.21
N LYS A 73 13.48 -12.50 -0.46
CA LYS A 73 14.82 -12.80 -0.97
C LYS A 73 15.86 -12.79 0.16
N ASN A 74 15.79 -11.78 1.02
CA ASN A 74 16.56 -11.68 2.26
C ASN A 74 15.89 -10.70 3.21
N GLY A 75 16.11 -10.84 4.51
CA GLY A 75 15.62 -9.88 5.48
C GLY A 75 16.38 -9.93 6.79
N VAL A 76 16.47 -8.77 7.44
CA VAL A 76 16.97 -8.62 8.80
C VAL A 76 16.07 -7.64 9.54
N PHE A 77 15.79 -7.90 10.81
CA PHE A 77 15.13 -6.95 11.69
C PHE A 77 15.82 -6.92 13.05
N TYR A 78 15.67 -5.81 13.76
CA TYR A 78 16.35 -5.54 15.01
C TYR A 78 15.32 -5.36 16.11
N LEU A 79 15.52 -6.04 17.24
CA LEU A 79 14.70 -5.88 18.43
C LEU A 79 15.45 -5.13 19.51
N GLN A 80 14.79 -4.15 20.13
CA GLN A 80 15.19 -3.61 21.43
C GLN A 80 14.22 -4.17 22.49
N GLY A 81 14.71 -5.11 23.29
CA GLY A 81 13.82 -5.93 24.13
C GLY A 81 12.87 -6.77 23.27
N THR A 82 11.56 -6.52 23.36
CA THR A 82 10.53 -7.20 22.56
C THR A 82 9.97 -6.35 21.43
N ALA A 83 10.40 -5.09 21.29
CA ALA A 83 9.90 -4.16 20.29
C ALA A 83 10.76 -4.20 19.02
N ILE A 84 10.13 -4.20 17.85
CA ILE A 84 10.83 -4.03 16.56
C ILE A 84 11.30 -2.58 16.45
N GLU A 85 12.60 -2.39 16.36
CA GLU A 85 13.22 -1.08 16.22
C GLU A 85 13.35 -0.69 14.74
N SER A 86 13.85 -1.61 13.92
CA SER A 86 14.09 -1.41 12.49
C SER A 86 14.14 -2.73 11.75
N GLY A 87 14.09 -2.68 10.42
CA GLY A 87 14.33 -3.86 9.59
C GLY A 87 14.52 -3.48 8.14
N LYS A 88 15.07 -4.41 7.36
CA LYS A 88 15.18 -4.29 5.92
C LYS A 88 14.86 -5.63 5.29
N PHE A 89 13.94 -5.61 4.32
CA PHE A 89 13.52 -6.78 3.58
C PHE A 89 13.71 -6.51 2.10
N LEU A 90 14.37 -7.45 1.41
CA LEU A 90 14.41 -7.52 -0.03
C LEU A 90 13.45 -8.63 -0.47
N ILE A 91 12.54 -8.27 -1.36
CA ILE A 91 11.45 -9.13 -1.82
C ILE A 91 11.74 -9.50 -3.28
N ASP A 92 11.61 -10.77 -3.64
CA ASP A 92 11.80 -11.21 -5.04
C ASP A 92 10.47 -11.11 -5.80
N MET A 93 10.32 -10.05 -6.60
CA MET A 93 9.06 -9.77 -7.27
C MET A 93 8.76 -10.77 -8.41
N ASN A 94 9.76 -11.50 -8.92
CA ASN A 94 9.54 -12.54 -9.92
C ASN A 94 8.71 -13.72 -9.36
N THR A 95 8.69 -13.86 -8.04
CA THR A 95 8.02 -14.97 -7.34
C THR A 95 6.57 -14.69 -7.00
N ILE A 96 6.02 -13.53 -7.38
CA ILE A 96 4.60 -13.24 -7.17
C ILE A 96 3.74 -14.33 -7.86
N THR A 97 2.86 -14.95 -7.07
CA THR A 97 1.94 -16.00 -7.53
C THR A 97 0.57 -15.82 -6.90
N VAL A 98 -0.48 -16.24 -7.61
CA VAL A 98 -1.89 -16.23 -7.20
C VAL A 98 -2.23 -17.59 -6.61
N THR A 99 -2.82 -17.67 -5.41
CA THR A 99 -3.06 -18.95 -4.72
C THR A 99 -4.51 -19.41 -4.74
N ASP A 100 -5.47 -18.55 -5.08
CA ASP A 100 -6.90 -18.85 -5.06
C ASP A 100 -7.50 -19.22 -6.42
N LEU A 101 -6.71 -19.16 -7.50
CA LEU A 101 -7.13 -19.51 -8.86
C LEU A 101 -6.34 -20.71 -9.38
N ASP A 102 -7.02 -21.58 -10.13
CA ASP A 102 -6.39 -22.62 -10.95
C ASP A 102 -5.98 -22.08 -12.34
N GLN A 103 -5.25 -22.89 -13.12
CA GLN A 103 -4.80 -22.51 -14.47
C GLN A 103 -5.96 -22.20 -15.42
N ASN A 104 -7.08 -22.91 -15.29
CA ASN A 104 -8.25 -22.74 -16.16
C ASN A 104 -9.08 -21.50 -15.79
N SER A 105 -8.89 -20.96 -14.58
CA SER A 105 -9.63 -19.83 -14.02
C SER A 105 -8.88 -18.50 -14.12
N GLY A 106 -7.79 -18.46 -14.90
CA GLY A 106 -7.07 -17.22 -15.19
C GLY A 106 -5.88 -16.91 -14.27
N LYS A 107 -5.39 -17.88 -13.49
CA LYS A 107 -4.16 -17.74 -12.68
C LYS A 107 -3.00 -17.16 -13.50
N GLU A 108 -2.67 -17.80 -14.62
CA GLU A 108 -1.53 -17.41 -15.46
C GLU A 108 -1.70 -16.02 -16.07
N SER A 109 -2.93 -15.68 -16.51
CA SER A 109 -3.24 -14.36 -17.03
C SER A 109 -3.03 -13.29 -15.95
N LEU A 110 -3.52 -13.50 -14.73
CA LEU A 110 -3.36 -12.54 -13.64
C LEU A 110 -1.89 -12.42 -13.23
N GLU A 111 -1.18 -13.54 -13.08
CA GLU A 111 0.25 -13.53 -12.76
C GLU A 111 1.08 -12.80 -13.81
N SER A 112 0.84 -13.05 -15.10
CA SER A 112 1.55 -12.37 -16.19
C SER A 112 1.30 -10.85 -16.21
N HIS A 113 0.07 -10.42 -15.88
CA HIS A 113 -0.29 -9.01 -15.85
C HIS A 113 0.34 -8.32 -14.65
N LEU A 114 0.27 -8.92 -13.45
CA LEU A 114 0.95 -8.43 -12.25
C LEU A 114 2.47 -8.33 -12.46
N LYS A 115 3.08 -9.35 -13.08
CA LYS A 115 4.51 -9.35 -13.40
C LYS A 115 4.88 -8.33 -14.48
N GLY A 116 3.92 -7.82 -15.25
CA GLY A 116 4.19 -6.95 -16.39
C GLY A 116 4.93 -7.68 -17.50
N THR A 117 4.63 -8.96 -17.73
CA THR A 117 5.20 -9.78 -18.82
C THR A 117 4.27 -9.91 -20.02
N VAL A 118 3.12 -9.22 -20.00
CA VAL A 118 2.23 -9.10 -21.15
C VAL A 118 2.76 -7.98 -22.04
N GLU A 119 3.04 -8.31 -23.31
CA GLU A 119 3.58 -7.36 -24.30
C GLU A 119 2.69 -6.10 -24.40
N GLY A 120 3.31 -4.92 -24.27
CA GLY A 120 2.64 -3.63 -24.32
C GLY A 120 1.88 -3.24 -23.04
N LYS A 121 1.98 -4.05 -21.97
CA LYS A 121 1.36 -3.81 -20.65
C LYS A 121 2.35 -3.93 -19.49
N GLU A 122 3.65 -3.83 -19.78
CA GLU A 122 4.70 -4.03 -18.80
C GLU A 122 4.60 -3.03 -17.64
N GLY A 123 4.10 -1.82 -17.91
CA GLY A 123 3.95 -0.73 -16.95
C GLY A 123 2.63 -0.72 -16.15
N ASP A 124 1.70 -1.65 -16.41
CA ASP A 124 0.40 -1.66 -15.71
C ASP A 124 0.53 -2.00 -14.22
N PHE A 125 1.57 -2.77 -13.86
CA PHE A 125 1.83 -3.23 -12.50
C PHE A 125 3.32 -3.18 -12.14
N PHE A 126 3.94 -4.33 -11.79
CA PHE A 126 5.25 -4.34 -11.13
C PHE A 126 6.44 -4.33 -12.08
N ASN A 127 6.24 -4.67 -13.36
CA ASN A 127 7.30 -4.75 -14.38
C ASN A 127 8.56 -5.48 -13.85
N VAL A 128 8.41 -6.75 -13.49
CA VAL A 128 9.47 -7.49 -12.75
C VAL A 128 10.74 -7.68 -13.56
N LEU A 129 10.67 -7.57 -14.89
CA LEU A 129 11.84 -7.57 -15.75
C LEU A 129 12.71 -6.31 -15.55
N LYS A 130 12.08 -5.15 -15.30
CA LYS A 130 12.79 -3.89 -15.00
C LYS A 130 13.05 -3.70 -13.50
N TYR A 131 12.14 -4.15 -12.66
CA TYR A 131 12.18 -4.02 -11.19
C TYR A 131 12.05 -5.40 -10.52
N PRO A 132 13.09 -6.25 -10.59
CA PRO A 132 13.00 -7.65 -10.13
C PRO A 132 12.88 -7.80 -8.61
N THR A 133 13.14 -6.73 -7.85
CA THR A 133 13.08 -6.74 -6.39
C THR A 133 12.39 -5.50 -5.84
N ALA A 134 11.62 -5.67 -4.77
CA ALA A 134 11.12 -4.57 -3.94
C ALA A 134 11.89 -4.52 -2.61
N THR A 135 12.03 -3.34 -2.02
CA THR A 135 12.70 -3.15 -0.72
C THR A 135 11.74 -2.49 0.27
N PHE A 136 11.66 -3.03 1.47
CA PHE A 136 10.99 -2.42 2.63
C PHE A 136 12.04 -2.10 3.70
N VAL A 137 12.01 -0.89 4.27
CA VAL A 137 12.94 -0.37 5.29
C VAL A 137 12.20 0.38 6.39
#